data_AF-A0A2G2XLS3-F1
#
_entry.id   AF-A0A2G2XLS3-F1
#
_cell.length_a   1.000
_cell.length_b   1.000
_cell.length_c   1.000
_cell.angle_alpha   90.00
_cell.angle_beta   90.00
_cell.angle_gamma   90.00
#
_symmetry.space_group_name_H-M   'P 1'
#
loop_
_entity.id
_entity.type
_entity.pdbx_description
1 polymer ?
#
loop_
_entity_poly.entity_id
_entity_poly.type
_entity_poly.pdbx_seq_one_letter_code
_entity_poly.pdbx_strand_id
1 'polypeptide(L)' 'MPPQVQGACLPVTREQPTVELVKVLDEIKSFNAYGKLRNENTNARHVGVRQKMVAEAEKEMNKSGISSCSL' A
#
# COMPACT_ATOMS: atom_id res chain seq x y z
N MET A 1 -54.61 11.13 20.87
CA MET A 1 -53.79 10.58 19.78
C MET A 1 -52.47 11.34 19.78
N PRO A 2 -51.30 10.70 19.87
CA PRO A 2 -50.03 11.42 19.83
C PRO A 2 -49.85 12.08 18.45
N PRO A 3 -49.22 13.27 18.37
CA PRO A 3 -49.06 13.99 17.11
C PRO A 3 -48.19 13.20 16.12
N GLN A 4 -48.63 13.10 14.87
CA GLN A 4 -47.84 12.56 13.77
C GLN A 4 -46.67 13.50 13.49
N VAL A 5 -45.44 13.03 13.67
CA VAL A 5 -44.24 13.76 13.26
C VAL A 5 -44.22 13.84 11.74
N GLN A 6 -44.43 15.04 11.21
CA GLN A 6 -44.33 15.34 9.78
C GLN A 6 -42.94 15.90 9.52
N GLY A 7 -42.04 15.05 9.01
CA GLY A 7 -40.66 15.42 8.68
C GLY A 7 -39.71 14.23 8.75
N ALA A 8 -38.52 14.37 8.16
CA ALA A 8 -37.47 13.37 8.25
C ALA A 8 -36.95 13.32 9.70
N CYS A 9 -37.36 12.29 10.45
CA CYS A 9 -36.81 12.00 11.76
C CYS A 9 -35.35 11.54 11.57
N LEU A 10 -34.39 12.34 12.04
CA LEU A 10 -32.94 12.14 11.89
C LEU A 10 -32.44 12.28 10.43
N PRO A 11 -32.21 13.52 9.95
CA PRO A 11 -31.60 13.71 8.64
C PRO A 11 -30.18 13.14 8.63
N VAL A 12 -29.84 12.38 7.59
CA VAL A 12 -28.46 11.87 7.39
C VAL A 12 -27.56 13.05 7.01
N THR A 13 -27.03 13.73 8.01
CA THR A 13 -26.06 14.81 7.84
C THR A 13 -24.68 14.23 7.59
N ARG A 14 -24.10 14.52 6.43
CA ARG A 14 -22.69 14.22 6.15
C ARG A 14 -21.86 15.35 6.74
N GLU A 15 -21.46 15.19 7.99
CA GLU A 15 -20.47 16.08 8.61
C GLU A 15 -19.17 15.97 7.81
N GLN A 16 -18.71 17.08 7.23
CA GLN A 16 -17.42 17.09 6.55
C GLN A 16 -16.34 17.07 7.63
N PRO A 17 -15.39 16.12 7.59
CA PRO A 17 -14.29 16.10 8.55
C PRO A 17 -13.51 17.41 8.43
N THR A 18 -13.23 18.04 9.56
CA THR A 18 -12.40 19.23 9.63
C THR A 18 -10.97 18.86 9.25
N VAL A 19 -10.58 19.10 8.01
CA VAL A 19 -9.20 18.90 7.56
C VAL A 19 -8.41 20.16 7.88
N GLU A 20 -7.35 20.00 8.68
CA GLU A 20 -6.41 21.08 8.92
C GLU A 20 -5.62 21.37 7.64
N LEU A 21 -5.70 22.61 7.16
CA LEU A 21 -4.97 23.06 5.98
C LEU A 21 -3.50 23.29 6.33
N VAL A 22 -2.72 22.21 6.28
CA VAL A 22 -1.27 22.25 6.48
C VAL A 22 -0.59 22.71 5.19
N LYS A 23 0.34 23.66 5.30
CA LYS A 23 1.17 24.08 4.15
C LYS A 23 1.99 22.90 3.67
N VAL A 24 1.96 22.63 2.37
CA VAL A 24 2.67 21.50 1.77
C VAL A 24 4.18 21.66 2.01
N LEU A 25 4.74 20.78 2.82
CA LEU A 25 6.17 20.66 3.09
C LEU A 25 6.89 20.07 1.87
N ASP A 26 8.18 20.34 1.72
CA ASP A 26 8.94 19.92 0.54
C ASP A 26 9.07 18.39 0.43
N GLU A 27 8.99 17.67 1.55
CA GLU A 27 8.89 16.22 1.59
C GLU A 27 7.62 15.70 0.86
N ILE A 28 6.47 16.35 1.06
CA ILE A 28 5.20 15.99 0.42
C ILE A 28 5.22 16.33 -1.07
N LYS A 29 5.96 17.38 -1.49
CA LYS A 29 6.10 17.73 -2.92
C LYS A 29 7.03 16.78 -3.66
N SER A 30 8.13 16.38 -3.03
CA SER A 30 9.09 15.43 -3.59
C SER A 30 8.55 13.99 -3.64
N PHE A 31 7.44 13.73 -2.96
CA PHE A 31 6.78 12.44 -2.95
C PHE A 31 6.12 12.14 -4.30
N ASN A 32 6.77 11.30 -5.11
CA ASN A 32 6.20 10.77 -6.35
C ASN A 32 5.08 9.75 -6.05
N ALA A 33 3.88 10.25 -5.75
CA ALA A 33 2.73 9.45 -5.34
C ALA A 33 2.35 8.39 -6.39
N TYR A 34 2.33 8.76 -7.66
CA TYR A 34 1.99 7.83 -8.74
C TYR A 34 3.06 6.74 -8.92
N GLY A 35 4.33 7.10 -8.78
CA GLY A 35 5.43 6.15 -8.79
C GLY A 35 5.31 5.08 -7.70
N LYS A 36 4.92 5.48 -6.48
CA LYS A 36 4.68 4.53 -5.38
C LYS A 36 3.52 3.58 -5.67
N LEU A 37 2.36 4.11 -6.07
CA LEU A 37 1.19 3.33 -6.46
C LEU A 37 1.51 2.29 -7.54
N ARG A 38 2.29 2.68 -8.55
CA ARG A 38 2.72 1.77 -9.62
C ARG A 38 3.63 0.65 -9.09
N ASN A 39 4.58 0.99 -8.23
CA ASN A 39 5.51 0.02 -7.65
C ASN A 39 4.80 -0.96 -6.72
N GLU A 40 3.86 -0.49 -5.90
CA GLU A 40 3.06 -1.33 -5.00
C GLU A 40 2.20 -2.32 -5.79
N ASN A 41 1.52 -1.85 -6.84
CA ASN A 41 0.75 -2.71 -7.74
C ASN A 41 1.64 -3.75 -8.45
N THR A 42 2.83 -3.35 -8.89
CA THR A 42 3.78 -4.24 -9.55
C THR A 42 4.39 -5.25 -8.58
N ASN A 43 4.63 -4.85 -7.33
CA ASN A 43 5.12 -5.72 -6.28
C ASN A 43 4.08 -6.78 -5.93
N ALA A 44 2.81 -6.39 -5.73
CA ALA A 44 1.72 -7.32 -5.49
C ALA A 44 1.58 -8.38 -6.60
N ARG A 45 1.74 -7.98 -7.87
CA ARG A 45 1.68 -8.90 -9.01
C ARG A 45 2.87 -9.87 -9.07
N HIS A 46 4.08 -9.42 -8.73
CA HIS A 46 5.31 -10.18 -8.93
C HIS A 46 5.84 -10.89 -7.67
N VAL A 47 5.12 -10.89 -6.54
CA VAL A 47 5.55 -11.58 -5.31
C VAL A 47 5.89 -13.04 -5.59
N GLY A 48 4.98 -13.79 -6.24
CA GLY A 48 5.19 -15.21 -6.50
C GLY A 48 6.31 -15.49 -7.51
N VAL A 49 6.47 -14.66 -8.54
CA VAL A 49 7.56 -14.80 -9.52
C VAL A 49 8.90 -14.56 -8.85
N ARG A 50 9.00 -13.52 -8.01
CA ARG A 50 10.24 -13.23 -7.26
C ARG A 50 10.56 -14.33 -6.25
N GLN A 51 9.56 -14.87 -5.55
CA GLN A 51 9.76 -16.02 -4.66
C GLN A 51 10.28 -17.26 -5.42
N LYS A 52 9.77 -17.52 -6.63
CA LYS A 52 10.28 -18.60 -7.50
C LYS A 52 11.72 -18.35 -7.94
N MET A 53 12.04 -17.14 -8.39
CA MET A 53 13.39 -16.77 -8.77
C MET A 53 14.38 -16.87 -7.60
N VAL A 54 13.97 -16.48 -6.39
CA VAL A 54 14.77 -16.65 -5.17
C VAL A 54 14.98 -18.13 -4.88
N ALA A 55 13.92 -18.95 -4.89
CA ALA A 55 14.02 -20.39 -4.63
C ALA A 55 14.84 -21.14 -5.71
N GLU A 56 14.79 -20.70 -6.97
CA GLU A 56 15.61 -21.24 -8.05
C GLU A 56 17.07 -20.83 -7.90
N ALA A 57 17.35 -19.55 -7.61
CA ALA A 57 18.70 -19.07 -7.33
C ALA A 57 19.34 -19.73 -6.11
N GLU A 58 18.58 -20.02 -5.05
CA GLU A 58 19.05 -20.77 -3.88
C GLU A 58 19.35 -22.23 -4.22
N LYS A 59 18.51 -22.88 -5.04
CA LYS A 59 18.77 -24.24 -5.54
C LYS A 59 20.00 -24.26 -6.44
N GLU A 60 20.19 -23.25 -7.28
CA GLU A 60 21.36 -23.13 -8.13
C GLU A 60 22.62 -22.79 -7.34
N MET A 61 22.56 -21.97 -6.30
CA MET A 61 23.68 -21.70 -5.38
C MET A 61 24.08 -22.93 -4.56
N ASN A 62 23.09 -23.71 -4.10
CA ASN A 62 23.34 -24.98 -3.41
C ASN A 62 23.90 -26.06 -4.35
N LYS A 63 23.53 -26.03 -5.64
CA LYS A 63 24.07 -26.95 -6.67
C LYS A 63 25.44 -26.51 -7.20
N SER A 64 25.67 -25.21 -7.34
CA SER A 64 26.91 -24.66 -7.89
C SER A 64 28.06 -24.69 -6.90
N GLY A 65 27.77 -24.95 -5.61
CA GLY A 65 28.79 -25.19 -4.60
C GLY A 65 29.69 -23.98 -4.44
N ILE A 66 29.52 -23.26 -3.33
CA ILE A 66 30.68 -22.62 -2.71
C ILE A 66 31.54 -23.75 -2.13
N SER A 67 32.17 -24.50 -3.04
CA SER A 67 33.44 -25.16 -2.83
C SER A 67 34.48 -24.04 -2.81
N SER A 68 35.22 -23.95 -1.71
CA SER A 68 36.30 -22.99 -1.45
C SER A 68 35.90 -21.51 -1.28
N CYS A 69 35.54 -21.13 -0.06
CA CYS A 69 36.17 -19.98 0.59
C CYS A 69 36.07 -20.14 2.12
N SER A 70 36.78 -21.14 2.62
CA SER A 70 37.31 -21.17 4.00
C SER A 70 38.82 -21.02 3.87
N LEU A 71 39.29 -19.78 3.96
CA LEU A 71 40.60 -19.30 4.41
C LEU A 71 40.63 -17.77 4.26
#